data_AF-A0A520IK46-F1
#
_entry.id   AF-A0A520IK46-F1
#
_cell.length_a   1.000
_cell.length_b   1.000
_cell.length_c   1.000
_cell.angle_alpha   90.00
_cell.angle_beta   90.00
_cell.angle_gamma   90.00
#
_symmetry.space_group_name_H-M   'P 1'
#
loop_
_entity.id
_entity.type
_entity.pdbx_description
1 polymer ?
#
loop_
_entity_poly.entity_id
_entity_poly.type
_entity_poly.pdbx_seq_one_letter_code
_entity_poly.pdbx_strand_id
1 'polypeptide(L)' 'MKVVDSIMITDKEGYEAMIYMLQAYWEATGSNDLTDILSGGEYWLESDTPADSAFWEYWIEAIEKVRNQGPPPFKQLS' A
#
# COMPACT_ATOMS: atom_id res chain seq x y z
N MET A 1 -20.50 5.63 -0.97
CA MET A 1 -20.43 4.19 -1.26
C MET A 1 -19.95 3.49 -0.01
N LYS A 2 -20.73 2.59 0.59
CA LYS A 2 -20.18 1.73 1.64
C LYS A 2 -19.30 0.70 0.91
N VAL A 3 -18.02 0.62 1.26
CA VAL A 3 -17.17 -0.49 0.78
C VAL A 3 -17.68 -1.72 1.51
N VAL A 4 -18.50 -2.50 0.82
CA VAL A 4 -18.98 -3.79 1.30
C VAL A 4 -18.58 -4.75 0.20
N ASP A 5 -17.39 -5.33 0.34
CA ASP A 5 -17.00 -6.41 -0.56
C ASP A 5 -16.21 -7.46 0.18
N SER A 6 -16.54 -8.72 -0.13
CA SER A 6 -16.27 -9.91 0.66
C SER A 6 -15.17 -10.77 0.07
N ILE A 7 -14.24 -10.17 -0.67
CA ILE A 7 -13.12 -10.89 -1.28
C ILE A 7 -11.93 -10.82 -0.32
N MET A 8 -11.56 -11.99 0.20
CA MET A 8 -10.32 -12.16 0.94
C MET A 8 -9.17 -12.21 -0.07
N ILE A 9 -8.23 -11.29 0.05
CA ILE A 9 -6.99 -11.26 -0.73
C ILE A 9 -5.82 -11.70 0.13
N THR A 10 -4.76 -12.19 -0.49
CA THR A 10 -3.49 -12.48 0.17
C THR A 10 -2.77 -11.19 0.57
N ASP A 11 -1.84 -11.29 1.52
CA ASP A 11 -1.02 -10.15 1.94
C ASP A 11 -0.23 -9.58 0.74
N LYS A 12 0.20 -10.43 -0.20
CA LYS A 12 0.87 -10.01 -1.44
C LYS A 12 -0.07 -9.23 -2.38
N GLU A 13 -1.25 -9.78 -2.67
CA GLU A 13 -2.23 -9.09 -3.53
C GLU A 13 -2.64 -7.73 -2.93
N GLY A 14 -2.73 -7.62 -1.60
CA GLY A 14 -2.98 -6.35 -0.94
C GLY A 14 -1.85 -5.34 -1.12
N TYR A 15 -0.59 -5.80 -1.07
CA TYR A 15 0.57 -4.95 -1.33
C TYR A 15 0.59 -4.45 -2.77
N GLU A 16 0.41 -5.35 -3.73
CA GLU A 16 0.37 -5.03 -5.16
C GLU A 16 -0.78 -4.05 -5.48
N ALA A 17 -1.96 -4.26 -4.89
CA ALA A 17 -3.09 -3.34 -5.03
C ALA A 17 -2.78 -1.94 -4.48
N MET A 18 -2.04 -1.86 -3.36
CA MET A 18 -1.57 -0.59 -2.80
C MET A 18 -0.59 0.12 -3.75
N ILE A 19 0.38 -0.60 -4.30
CA ILE A 19 1.33 -0.06 -5.28
C ILE A 19 0.60 0.48 -6.52
N TYR A 20 -0.33 -0.28 -7.11
CA TYR A 20 -1.13 0.18 -8.26
C TYR A 20 -1.92 1.46 -7.97
N MET A 21 -2.45 1.61 -6.75
CA MET A 21 -3.18 2.81 -6.36
C MET A 21 -2.26 4.04 -6.30
N LEU A 22 -1.06 3.89 -5.73
CA LEU A 22 -0.08 4.97 -5.65
C LEU A 22 0.46 5.37 -7.02
N GLN A 23 0.73 4.39 -7.90
CA GLN A 23 1.11 4.64 -9.28
C GLN A 23 0.03 5.44 -10.03
N ALA A 24 -1.23 5.02 -9.94
CA ALA A 24 -2.34 5.74 -10.57
C ALA A 24 -2.47 7.19 -10.08
N TYR A 25 -2.26 7.43 -8.78
CA TYR A 25 -2.25 8.79 -8.23
C TYR A 25 -1.06 9.62 -8.75
N TRP A 26 0.13 9.04 -8.79
CA TRP A 26 1.32 9.69 -9.32
C TRP A 26 1.15 10.06 -10.80
N GLU A 27 0.68 9.12 -11.63
CA GLU A 27 0.39 9.35 -13.04
C GLU A 27 -0.65 10.46 -13.25
N ALA A 28 -1.68 10.51 -12.40
CA ALA A 28 -2.74 11.51 -12.52
C ALA A 28 -2.32 12.93 -12.09
N THR A 29 -1.34 13.05 -11.19
CA THR A 29 -0.98 14.33 -10.54
C THR A 29 0.39 14.86 -10.92
N GLY A 30 1.30 13.98 -11.35
CA GLY A 30 2.72 14.27 -11.50
C GLY A 30 3.40 14.69 -10.19
N SER A 31 2.80 14.39 -9.03
CA SER A 31 3.34 14.83 -7.74
C SER A 31 4.62 14.08 -7.41
N ASN A 32 5.69 14.82 -7.12
CA ASN A 32 6.94 14.23 -6.64
C ASN A 32 6.86 13.74 -5.19
N ASP A 33 5.75 13.99 -4.48
CA ASP A 33 5.60 13.59 -3.07
C ASP A 33 5.57 12.06 -2.88
N LEU A 34 5.37 11.30 -3.96
CA LEU A 34 5.33 9.83 -3.95
C LEU A 34 6.56 9.17 -4.57
N THR A 35 7.52 9.91 -5.12
CA THR A 35 8.64 9.31 -5.86
C THR A 35 9.53 8.43 -4.98
N ASP A 36 9.70 8.80 -3.71
CA ASP A 36 10.50 8.02 -2.75
C ASP A 36 9.80 6.70 -2.38
N ILE A 37 8.46 6.71 -2.30
CA ILE A 37 7.64 5.53 -2.00
C ILE A 37 7.62 4.58 -3.21
N LEU A 38 7.47 5.12 -4.43
CA LEU A 38 7.45 4.31 -5.64
C LEU A 38 8.83 3.72 -5.95
N SER A 39 9.91 4.51 -5.81
CA SER A 39 11.27 4.02 -6.10
C SER A 39 11.78 2.95 -5.13
N GLY A 40 11.30 2.92 -3.88
CA GLY A 40 11.64 1.88 -2.89
C GLY A 40 10.62 0.73 -2.81
N GLY A 41 9.33 1.04 -2.97
CA GLY A 41 8.24 0.08 -2.81
C GLY A 41 7.89 -0.73 -4.06
N GLU A 42 8.27 -0.26 -5.25
CA GLU A 42 8.07 -1.06 -6.47
C GLU A 42 9.02 -2.27 -6.52
N TYR A 43 8.60 -3.31 -7.23
CA TYR A 43 9.47 -4.45 -7.53
C TYR A 43 10.53 -4.03 -8.55
N TRP A 44 11.80 -4.37 -8.31
CA TRP A 44 12.89 -4.02 -9.21
C TRP A 44 13.63 -5.24 -9.76
N LEU A 45 13.82 -5.24 -11.09
CA LEU A 45 14.69 -6.11 -11.90
C LEU A 45 14.44 -7.62 -11.90
N GLU A 46 14.03 -8.25 -10.80
CA GLU A 46 13.43 -9.58 -10.68
C GLU A 46 13.30 -9.96 -9.19
N SER A 47 12.34 -10.86 -8.90
CA SER A 47 12.02 -11.49 -7.61
C SER A 47 10.94 -10.80 -6.77
N ASP A 48 10.18 -11.62 -6.04
CA ASP A 48 9.00 -11.33 -5.24
C ASP A 48 9.24 -10.36 -4.04
N THR A 49 10.18 -9.43 -4.16
CA THR A 49 10.58 -8.48 -3.12
C THR A 49 10.64 -7.05 -3.67
N PRO A 50 10.19 -6.04 -2.91
CA PRO A 50 10.35 -4.63 -3.27
C PRO A 50 11.83 -4.23 -3.43
N ALA A 51 12.08 -3.13 -4.14
CA ALA A 51 13.43 -2.59 -4.35
C ALA A 51 14.15 -2.29 -3.02
N ASP A 52 13.41 -1.82 -2.02
CA ASP A 52 13.80 -1.76 -0.63
C ASP A 52 12.96 -2.75 0.19
N SER A 53 13.60 -3.82 0.67
CA SER A 53 12.95 -4.90 1.43
C SER A 53 12.21 -4.41 2.68
N ALA A 54 12.59 -3.25 3.24
CA ALA A 54 11.92 -2.69 4.42
C ALA A 54 10.43 -2.37 4.14
N PHE A 55 10.06 -2.07 2.89
CA PHE A 55 8.67 -1.78 2.54
C PHE A 55 7.74 -2.99 2.73
N TRP A 56 8.24 -4.21 2.53
CA TRP A 56 7.47 -5.40 2.82
C TRP A 56 7.22 -5.56 4.34
N GLU A 57 8.23 -5.28 5.16
CA GLU A 57 8.08 -5.31 6.62
C GLU A 57 7.06 -4.26 7.09
N TYR A 58 7.13 -3.03 6.58
CA TYR A 58 6.13 -1.99 6.87
C TYR A 58 4.71 -2.39 6.48
N TRP A 59 4.57 -3.11 5.37
CA TRP A 59 3.28 -3.62 4.92
C TRP A 59 2.72 -4.70 5.85
N ILE A 60 3.55 -5.69 6.24
CA ILE A 60 3.14 -6.72 7.20
C ILE A 60 2.75 -6.10 8.54
N GLU A 61 3.53 -5.15 9.06
CA GLU A 61 3.17 -4.42 10.29
C GLU A 61 1.84 -3.68 10.16
N ALA A 62 1.56 -3.08 9.00
CA ALA A 62 0.29 -2.40 8.75
C ALA A 62 -0.89 -3.37 8.75
N ILE A 63 -0.74 -4.54 8.13
CA ILE A 63 -1.75 -5.61 8.15
C ILE A 63 -2.00 -6.08 9.59
N GLU A 64 -0.95 -6.32 10.38
CA GLU A 64 -1.09 -6.72 11.77
C GLU A 64 -1.79 -5.65 12.61
N LYS A 65 -1.48 -4.37 12.39
CA LYS A 65 -2.19 -3.26 13.05
C LYS A 65 -3.68 -3.29 12.71
N VAL A 66 -4.05 -3.47 11.44
CA VAL A 66 -5.47 -3.54 11.03
C VAL A 66 -6.17 -4.76 11.65
N ARG A 67 -5.51 -5.92 11.66
CA ARG A 67 -6.06 -7.16 12.25
C ARG A 67 -6.26 -7.04 13.77
N ASN A 68 -5.34 -6.39 14.47
CA ASN A 68 -5.36 -6.31 15.93
C ASN A 68 -6.14 -5.11 16.49
N GLN A 69 -6.11 -3.98 15.77
CA GLN A 69 -6.64 -2.69 16.25
C GLN A 69 -7.88 -2.22 15.47
N GLY A 70 -8.19 -2.85 14.34
CA GLY A 70 -9.23 -2.41 13.43
C GLY A 70 -8.74 -1.34 12.44
N PRO A 71 -9.65 -0.67 11.71
CA PRO A 71 -9.28 0.30 10.68
C PRO A 71 -8.46 1.48 11.26
N PRO A 72 -7.59 2.10 10.45
CA PRO A 72 -6.81 3.26 10.89
C PRO A 72 -7.74 4.41 11.35
N PRO A 73 -7.30 5.24 12.31
CA PRO A 73 -8.13 6.33 12.82
C PRO A 73 -8.49 7.30 11.70
N PHE A 74 -9.78 7.55 11.53
CA PHE A 74 -10.25 8.56 10.58
C PHE A 74 -9.95 9.96 11.11
N LYS A 75 -9.39 10.84 10.28
CA LYS A 75 -9.39 12.27 10.59
C LYS A 75 -10.85 12.74 10.66
N GLN A 76 -11.29 13.20 11.83
CA GLN A 76 -12.50 14.01 11.91
C GLN A 76 -12.17 15.37 11.30
N LEU A 77 -12.73 15.65 10.13
CA LEU A 77 -12.69 16.99 9.56
C LEU A 77 -13.62 17.85 10.41
N SER A 78 -13.03 18.74 11.20
CA SER A 78 -13.72 19.85 11.89
C SER A 78 -13.90 21.04 10.97
#